data_AF-A0A4Q5A4N9-F1
#
_entry.id   AF-A0A4Q5A4N9-F1
#
_cell.length_a   1.000
_cell.length_b   1.000
_cell.length_c   1.000
_cell.angle_alpha   90.00
_cell.angle_beta   90.00
_cell.angle_gamma   90.00
#
_symmetry.space_group_name_H-M   'P 1'
#
loop_
_entity.id
_entity.type
_entity.pdbx_description
1 polymer ?
#
loop_
_entity_poly.entity_id
_entity_poly.type
_entity_poly.pdbx_seq_one_letter_code
_entity_poly.pdbx_strand_id
1 'polypeptide(L)' 'MGNWEELKQFVESEIEEANKLADMKKAPNLYAYNEACGQSYALRRVLAAMVLMELKDI' A
#
# COMPACT_ATOMS: atom_id res chain seq x y z
N MET A 1 -10.68 -5.03 18.09
CA MET A 1 -11.02 -4.18 16.93
C MET A 1 -10.06 -2.99 16.75
N GLY A 2 -9.47 -2.40 17.81
CA GLY A 2 -8.49 -1.29 17.66
C GLY A 2 -7.26 -1.62 16.78
N ASN A 3 -6.56 -2.72 17.07
CA ASN A 3 -5.34 -3.09 16.34
C ASN A 3 -5.55 -3.40 14.84
N TRP A 4 -6.77 -3.76 14.43
CA TRP A 4 -7.06 -4.10 13.03
C TRP A 4 -7.25 -2.85 12.17
N GLU A 5 -7.98 -1.87 12.71
CA GLU A 5 -8.17 -0.57 12.06
C GLU A 5 -6.85 0.22 12.00
N GLU A 6 -6.03 0.16 13.06
CA GLU A 6 -4.68 0.75 13.07
C GLU A 6 -3.78 0.12 11.99
N LEU A 7 -3.83 -1.19 11.81
CA LEU A 7 -3.09 -1.88 10.75
C LEU A 7 -3.55 -1.44 9.37
N LYS A 8 -4.86 -1.24 9.17
CA LYS A 8 -5.43 -0.79 7.89
C LYS A 8 -4.97 0.62 7.56
N GLN A 9 -5.02 1.53 8.53
CA GLN A 9 -4.53 2.91 8.38
C GLN A 9 -3.03 2.94 8.08
N PHE A 10 -2.25 2.07 8.73
CA PHE A 10 -0.83 1.92 8.42
C PHE A 10 -0.60 1.46 6.97
N VAL A 11 -1.33 0.45 6.50
CA VAL A 11 -1.22 0.00 5.09
C VAL A 11 -1.62 1.13 4.12
N GLU A 12 -2.65 1.92 4.44
CA GLU A 12 -3.05 3.07 3.64
C GLU A 12 -1.98 4.16 3.58
N SER A 13 -1.31 4.47 4.69
CA SER A 13 -0.20 5.45 4.70
C SER A 13 0.99 4.98 3.87
N GLU A 14 1.36 3.70 3.98
CA GLU A 14 2.46 3.12 3.20
C GLU A 14 2.16 3.13 1.69
N ILE A 15 0.89 2.94 1.29
CA ILE A 15 0.46 3.08 -0.12
C ILE A 15 0.68 4.53 -0.59
N GLU A 16 0.34 5.52 0.23
CA GLU A 16 0.52 6.92 -0.11
C GLU A 16 2.00 7.27 -0.30
N GLU A 17 2.86 6.79 0.60
CA GLU A 17 4.31 6.97 0.50
C GLU A 17 4.90 6.29 -0.74
N ALA A 18 4.53 5.03 -0.99
CA ALA A 18 4.96 4.33 -2.19
C ALA A 18 4.51 5.05 -3.48
N ASN A 19 3.31 5.63 -3.51
CA ASN A 19 2.85 6.42 -4.66
C ASN A 19 3.66 7.72 -4.86
N LYS A 20 4.11 8.37 -3.78
CA LYS A 20 4.97 9.56 -3.86
C LYS A 20 6.34 9.21 -4.45
N LEU A 21 6.86 8.02 -4.12
CA LEU A 21 8.14 7.50 -4.61
C LEU A 21 8.02 6.94 -6.04
N ALA A 22 6.84 6.45 -6.43
CA ALA A 22 6.50 6.01 -7.78
C ALA A 22 6.25 7.19 -8.75
N ASP A 23 6.98 8.29 -8.59
CA ASP A 23 7.00 9.42 -9.52
C ASP A 23 8.26 9.34 -10.37
N MET A 24 8.10 9.02 -11.66
CA MET A 24 9.22 8.87 -12.61
C MET A 24 10.07 10.14 -12.72
N LYS A 25 9.52 11.32 -12.40
CA LYS A 25 10.27 12.60 -12.43
C LYS A 25 11.09 12.84 -11.16
N LYS A 26 10.81 12.12 -10.07
CA LYS A 26 11.46 12.29 -8.77
C LYS A 26 12.32 11.11 -8.36
N ALA A 27 12.04 9.92 -8.90
CA ALA A 27 12.80 8.72 -8.60
C ALA A 27 14.27 8.88 -9.06
N PRO A 28 15.26 8.45 -8.24
CA PRO A 28 16.67 8.63 -8.55
C PRO A 28 17.14 7.78 -9.75
N ASN A 29 16.42 6.70 -10.06
CA ASN A 29 16.65 5.84 -11.21
C ASN A 29 15.41 4.96 -11.50
N LEU A 30 15.45 4.23 -12.62
CA LEU A 30 14.37 3.34 -13.04
C LEU A 30 14.11 2.18 -12.05
N TYR A 31 15.16 1.67 -11.39
CA TYR A 31 15.00 0.61 -10.41
C TYR A 31 14.16 1.08 -9.21
N ALA A 32 14.51 2.22 -8.62
CA ALA A 32 13.78 2.81 -7.48
C ALA A 32 12.31 3.12 -7.82
N TYR A 33 12.06 3.62 -9.04
CA TYR A 33 10.70 3.83 -9.54
C TYR A 33 9.91 2.51 -9.61
N ASN A 34 10.49 1.48 -10.24
CA ASN A 34 9.83 0.19 -10.40
C ASN A 34 9.59 -0.52 -9.05
N GLU A 35 10.53 -0.38 -8.12
CA GLU A 35 10.42 -0.89 -6.75
C GLU A 35 9.25 -0.21 -6.02
N ALA A 36 9.16 1.12 -6.06
CA ALA A 36 8.05 1.87 -5.46
C ALA A 36 6.68 1.50 -6.08
N CYS A 37 6.62 1.33 -7.41
CA CYS A 37 5.43 0.83 -8.09
C CYS A 37 5.04 -0.57 -7.61
N GLY A 38 6.01 -1.48 -7.49
CA GLY A 38 5.81 -2.84 -6.99
C GLY A 38 5.32 -2.87 -5.54
N GLN A 39 5.90 -2.04 -4.68
CA GLN A 39 5.49 -1.88 -3.29
C GLN A 39 4.04 -1.37 -3.18
N SER A 40 3.69 -0.29 -3.92
CA SER A 40 2.31 0.22 -3.95
C SER A 40 1.31 -0.84 -4.40
N TYR A 41 1.65 -1.61 -5.44
CA TYR A 41 0.81 -2.71 -5.93
C TYR A 41 0.61 -3.80 -4.87
N ALA A 42 1.69 -4.24 -4.21
CA ALA A 42 1.62 -5.26 -3.16
C ALA A 42 0.75 -4.80 -1.97
N LEU A 43 0.94 -3.58 -1.49
CA LEU A 43 0.17 -3.03 -0.38
C LEU A 43 -1.33 -2.89 -0.72
N ARG A 44 -1.67 -2.47 -1.95
CA ARG A 44 -3.07 -2.44 -2.41
C ARG A 44 -3.72 -3.83 -2.41
N ARG A 45 -2.96 -4.88 -2.74
CA ARG A 45 -3.43 -6.27 -2.68
C ARG A 45 -3.68 -6.72 -1.24
N VAL A 46 -2.81 -6.33 -0.30
CA VAL A 46 -2.99 -6.57 1.13
C VAL A 46 -4.25 -5.86 1.64
N LEU A 47 -4.41 -4.57 1.35
CA LEU A 47 -5.59 -3.79 1.74
C LEU A 47 -6.89 -4.42 1.20
N ALA A 48 -6.90 -4.84 -0.06
CA ALA A 48 -8.05 -5.53 -0.64
C ALA A 48 -8.36 -6.86 0.07
N ALA A 49 -7.34 -7.63 0.47
CA ALA A 49 -7.53 -8.84 1.25
C ALA A 49 -8.09 -8.55 2.65
N MET A 50 -7.64 -7.48 3.31
CA MET A 50 -8.16 -7.03 4.61
C MET A 50 -9.65 -6.69 4.53
N VAL A 51 -10.05 -5.90 3.53
CA VAL A 51 -11.46 -5.56 3.28
C VAL A 51 -12.30 -6.81 3.00
N LEU A 52 -11.77 -7.77 2.24
CA LEU A 52 -12.49 -9.03 1.99
C LEU A 52 -12.67 -9.89 3.24
N MET A 53 -11.73 -9.86 4.19
CA MET A 53 -11.88 -10.55 5.47
C MET A 53 -12.97 -9.88 6.32
N GLU A 54 -12.96 -8.54 6.41
CA GLU A 54 -14.00 -7.77 7.10
C GLU A 54 -15.40 -8.06 6.54
N LEU A 55 -15.54 -8.15 5.22
CA LEU A 55 -16.82 -8.46 4.57
C LEU A 55 -17.31 -9.89 4.79
N LYS A 56 -16.41 -10.84 5.05
CA LYS A 56 -16.77 -12.25 5.34
C LYS A 56 -17.16 -12.48 6.80
N ASP A 57 -16.75 -11.58 7.68
CA ASP A 57 -17.11 -11.60 9.10
C ASP A 57 -18.50 -10.98 9.38
N ILE A 58 -19.16 -10.42 8.35
CA ILE A 58 -20.54 -9.88 8.36
C ILE A 58 -21.51 -10.94 7.82
#